data_AF-A0A2S9FHS3-F1
#
_entry.id   AF-A0A2S9FHS3-F1
#
_cell.length_a   1.000
_cell.length_b   1.000
_cell.length_c   1.000
_cell.angle_alpha   90.00
_cell.angle_beta   90.00
_cell.angle_gamma   90.00
#
_symmetry.space_group_name_H-M   'P 1'
#
loop_
_entity.id
_entity.type
_entity.pdbx_description
1 polymer ?
#
loop_
_entity_poly.entity_id
_entity_poly.type
_entity_poly.pdbx_seq_one_letter_code
_entity_poly.pdbx_strand_id
1 'polypeptide(L)'
;GTVTAELEAEGWAKDRIRELQELRKSTGLDVSDRISVVISVPERQQQWARTHRDLIAREILATSFEFGEAAEATEIGDGVRVAIAKA
;
A
#
# COMPACT_ATOMS: atom_id res chain seq x y z
N GLY A 1 -21.97 -1.00 -16.76
CA GLY A 1 -21.16 0.19 -16.49
C GLY A 1 -19.95 -0.26 -15.69
N THR A 2 -18.79 -0.35 -16.33
CA THR A 2 -17.56 -0.95 -15.77
C THR A 2 -16.46 0.07 -15.53
N VAL A 3 -16.56 1.26 -16.12
CA VAL A 3 -15.59 2.35 -15.98
C VAL A 3 -15.53 2.87 -14.53
N THR A 4 -16.66 2.97 -13.84
CA THR A 4 -16.69 3.53 -12.47
C THR A 4 -15.90 2.68 -11.47
N ALA A 5 -16.10 1.36 -11.46
CA ALA A 5 -15.42 0.47 -10.52
C ALA A 5 -13.90 0.38 -10.77
N GLU A 6 -13.48 0.46 -12.03
CA GLU A 6 -12.07 0.48 -12.40
C GLU A 6 -11.40 1.81 -11.99
N LEU A 7 -12.08 2.93 -12.20
CA LEU A 7 -11.61 4.25 -11.75
C LEU A 7 -11.54 4.36 -10.21
N GLU A 8 -12.49 3.77 -9.49
CA GLU A 8 -12.46 3.71 -8.02
C GLU A 8 -11.28 2.87 -7.52
N ALA A 9 -11.03 1.71 -8.14
CA ALA A 9 -9.88 0.87 -7.80
C ALA A 9 -8.54 1.59 -8.08
N GLU A 10 -8.44 2.29 -9.21
CA GLU A 10 -7.27 3.09 -9.56
C GLU A 10 -7.07 4.27 -8.59
N GLY A 11 -8.15 4.98 -8.25
CA GLY A 11 -8.14 6.06 -7.26
C GLY A 11 -7.64 5.57 -5.90
N TRP A 12 -8.20 4.45 -5.43
CA TRP A 12 -7.78 3.80 -4.19
C TRP A 12 -6.28 3.44 -4.22
N ALA A 13 -5.78 2.88 -5.33
CA ALA A 13 -4.36 2.53 -5.44
C ALA A 13 -3.44 3.75 -5.37
N LYS A 14 -3.80 4.85 -6.03
CA LYS A 14 -3.04 6.11 -5.99
C LYS A 14 -3.02 6.70 -4.58
N ASP A 15 -4.14 6.67 -3.88
CA ASP A 15 -4.21 7.12 -2.50
C ASP A 15 -3.32 6.27 -1.59
N ARG A 16 -3.33 4.94 -1.75
CA ARG A 16 -2.42 4.05 -1.00
C ARG A 16 -0.94 4.32 -1.27
N ILE A 17 -0.56 4.59 -2.52
CA ILE A 17 0.82 4.97 -2.86
C ILE A 17 1.21 6.26 -2.13
N ARG A 18 0.35 7.28 -2.16
CA ARG A 18 0.61 8.55 -1.49
C ARG A 18 0.78 8.36 0.01
N GLU A 19 -0.12 7.64 0.66
CA GLU A 19 -0.03 7.40 2.09
C GLU A 19 1.21 6.59 2.48
N LEU A 20 1.60 5.61 1.66
CA LEU A 20 2.84 4.85 1.87
C LEU A 20 4.09 5.72 1.74
N GLN A 21 4.13 6.66 0.80
CA GLN A 21 5.23 7.61 0.67
C GLN A 21 5.33 8.55 1.88
N GLU A 22 4.19 9.02 2.40
CA GLU A 22 4.17 9.84 3.61
C GLU A 22 4.57 9.03 4.85
N LEU A 23 4.09 7.79 4.97
CA LEU A 23 4.50 6.88 6.05
C LEU A 23 6.02 6.70 6.04
N ARG A 24 6.63 6.44 4.88
CA ARG A 24 8.09 6.33 4.75
C ARG A 24 8.82 7.55 5.31
N LYS A 25 8.43 8.74 4.89
CA LYS A 25 9.03 9.99 5.39
C LYS A 25 8.88 10.11 6.91
N SER A 26 7.70 9.79 7.44
CA SER A 26 7.42 9.85 8.88
C SER A 26 8.24 8.84 9.68
N THR A 27 8.58 7.69 9.09
CA THR A 27 9.46 6.66 9.67
C THR A 27 10.95 6.95 9.49
N GLY A 28 11.31 8.06 8.83
CA GLY A 28 12.71 8.43 8.56
C GLY A 28 13.36 7.65 7.42
N LEU A 29 12.57 7.04 6.53
CA LEU A 29 13.06 6.37 5.32
C LEU A 29 13.08 7.33 4.14
N ASP A 30 14.13 7.25 3.33
CA ASP A 30 14.24 8.04 2.10
C ASP A 30 13.40 7.45 0.97
N VAL A 31 12.94 8.27 0.03
CA VAL A 31 12.14 7.82 -1.13
C VAL A 31 12.89 6.84 -2.04
N SER A 32 14.22 6.92 -2.06
CA SER A 32 15.11 6.05 -2.84
C SER A 32 15.42 4.72 -2.15
N ASP A 33 15.10 4.56 -0.86
CA ASP A 33 15.31 3.31 -0.15
C ASP A 33 14.45 2.18 -0.72
N ARG A 34 14.97 0.97 -0.63
CA ARG A 34 14.19 -0.24 -0.87
C ARG A 34 13.55 -0.69 0.43
N ILE A 35 12.29 -1.10 0.35
CA ILE A 35 11.52 -1.49 1.54
C ILE A 35 10.82 -2.84 1.34
N SER A 36 10.48 -3.48 2.44
CA SER A 36 9.52 -4.58 2.50
C SER A 36 8.21 -4.04 3.08
N VAL A 37 7.09 -4.57 2.59
CA VAL A 37 5.75 -4.08 2.92
C VAL A 37 4.86 -5.24 3.29
N VAL A 38 4.21 -5.15 4.44
CA VAL A 38 3.11 -6.02 4.83
C VAL A 38 1.86 -5.18 4.99
N ILE A 39 0.84 -5.47 4.19
CA ILE A 39 -0.41 -4.70 4.17
C ILE A 39 -1.59 -5.58 4.58
N SER A 40 -2.38 -5.09 5.52
CA SER A 40 -3.69 -5.63 5.88
C SER A 40 -4.75 -4.77 5.23
N VAL A 41 -5.58 -5.38 4.38
CA VAL A 41 -6.65 -4.72 3.62
C VAL A 41 -7.99 -5.35 3.99
N PRO A 42 -9.03 -4.56 4.29
CA PRO A 42 -10.38 -5.09 4.50
C PRO A 42 -10.90 -5.85 3.28
N GLU A 43 -11.76 -6.84 3.49
CA GLU A 43 -12.28 -7.72 2.42
C GLU A 43 -12.88 -6.95 1.24
N ARG A 44 -13.57 -5.84 1.51
CA ARG A 44 -14.21 -5.02 0.47
C ARG A 44 -13.22 -4.40 -0.53
N GLN A 45 -11.95 -4.19 -0.15
CA GLN A 45 -10.90 -3.67 -1.06
C GLN A 45 -9.79 -4.68 -1.36
N GLN A 46 -9.89 -5.92 -0.86
CA GLN A 46 -8.87 -6.94 -1.13
C GLN A 46 -8.68 -7.17 -2.64
N GLN A 47 -9.76 -7.12 -3.42
CA GLN A 47 -9.65 -7.29 -4.87
C GLN A 47 -8.86 -6.13 -5.52
N TRP A 48 -9.15 -4.88 -5.16
CA TRP A 48 -8.42 -3.72 -5.65
C TRP A 48 -6.94 -3.79 -5.27
N ALA A 49 -6.65 -4.15 -4.02
CA ALA A 49 -5.29 -4.27 -3.53
C ALA A 49 -4.50 -5.36 -4.27
N ARG A 50 -5.13 -6.50 -4.57
CA ARG A 50 -4.51 -7.57 -5.36
C ARG A 50 -4.27 -7.14 -6.80
N THR A 51 -5.24 -6.46 -7.43
CA THR A 51 -5.13 -5.96 -8.80
C THR A 51 -4.00 -4.94 -8.95
N HIS A 52 -3.87 -4.01 -8.00
CA HIS A 52 -2.89 -2.92 -8.07
C HIS A 52 -1.61 -3.18 -7.27
N ARG A 53 -1.44 -4.38 -6.70
CA ARG A 53 -0.29 -4.77 -5.87
C ARG A 53 1.04 -4.40 -6.52
N ASP A 54 1.24 -4.81 -7.78
CA ASP A 54 2.50 -4.62 -8.48
C ASP A 54 2.77 -3.15 -8.84
N LEU A 55 1.70 -2.39 -9.12
CA LEU A 55 1.79 -0.95 -9.32
C LEU A 55 2.25 -0.26 -8.03
N ILE A 56 1.56 -0.54 -6.93
CA ILE A 56 1.87 0.05 -5.62
C ILE A 56 3.31 -0.29 -5.25
N ALA A 57 3.68 -1.58 -5.27
CA ALA A 57 5.01 -2.05 -4.92
C ALA A 57 6.12 -1.35 -5.73
N ARG A 58 5.92 -1.17 -7.04
CA ARG A 58 6.88 -0.47 -7.90
C ARG A 58 7.03 1.01 -7.53
N GLU A 59 5.92 1.71 -7.36
CA GLU A 59 5.91 3.15 -7.06
C GLU A 59 6.55 3.49 -5.72
N ILE A 60 6.54 2.55 -4.77
CA ILE A 60 7.19 2.70 -3.46
C ILE A 60 8.50 1.91 -3.32
N LEU A 61 9.09 1.43 -4.42
CA LEU A 61 10.35 0.67 -4.41
C LEU A 61 10.35 -0.52 -3.43
N ALA A 62 9.20 -1.19 -3.29
CA ALA A 62 9.05 -2.36 -2.45
C ALA A 62 9.69 -3.57 -3.12
N THR A 63 10.58 -4.24 -2.39
CA THR A 63 11.23 -5.50 -2.79
C THR A 63 10.38 -6.71 -2.42
N SER A 64 9.55 -6.58 -1.39
CA SER A 64 8.51 -7.53 -1.03
C SER A 64 7.22 -6.79 -0.69
N PHE A 65 6.09 -7.37 -1.08
CA PHE A 65 4.76 -6.84 -0.83
C PHE A 65 3.81 -7.99 -0.48
N GLU A 66 3.51 -8.15 0.80
CA GLU A 66 2.74 -9.27 1.33
C GLU A 66 1.42 -8.80 1.93
N PHE A 67 0.40 -9.63 1.82
CA PHE A 67 -0.89 -9.40 2.46
C PHE A 67 -0.93 -10.13 3.79
N GLY A 68 -1.19 -9.41 4.88
CA GLY A 68 -1.24 -10.00 6.21
C GLY A 68 -1.33 -8.94 7.31
N GLU A 69 -1.49 -9.42 8.54
CA GLU A 69 -1.41 -8.57 9.73
C GLU A 69 0.04 -8.47 10.21
N ALA A 70 0.44 -7.28 10.64
CA ALA A 70 1.75 -7.05 11.25
C ALA A 70 1.57 -6.34 12.59
N ALA A 71 2.38 -6.73 13.58
CA ALA A 71 2.26 -6.24 14.96
C ALA A 71 2.48 -4.72 15.06
N GLU A 72 3.38 -4.17 14.24
CA GLU A 72 3.72 -2.75 14.20
C GLU A 72 3.12 -2.04 12.98
N ALA A 73 1.92 -2.44 12.56
CA ALA A 73 1.25 -1.84 11.41
C ALA A 73 0.56 -0.50 11.75
N THR A 74 0.86 0.52 10.96
CA THR A 74 0.25 1.85 11.01
C THR A 74 -0.98 1.90 10.11
N GLU A 75 -2.07 2.51 10.59
CA GLU A 75 -3.26 2.73 9.77
C GLU A 75 -3.03 3.88 8.78
N ILE A 76 -3.31 3.61 7.49
CA ILE A 76 -3.11 4.53 6.36
C ILE A 76 -4.43 4.76 5.61
N GLY A 77 -5.54 4.85 6.35
CA GLY A 77 -6.88 5.12 5.82
C GLY A 77 -7.69 3.89 5.41
N ASP A 78 -9.02 4.05 5.32
CA ASP A 78 -10.00 3.01 4.94
C ASP A 78 -9.98 1.71 5.77
N GLY A 79 -9.34 1.71 6.94
CA GLY A 79 -9.09 0.49 7.72
C GLY A 79 -7.95 -0.37 7.17
N VAL A 80 -7.13 0.19 6.27
CA VAL A 80 -5.91 -0.42 5.75
C VAL A 80 -4.78 -0.15 6.71
N ARG A 81 -4.04 -1.20 7.08
CA ARG A 81 -2.88 -1.09 7.97
C ARG A 81 -1.64 -1.60 7.27
N VAL A 82 -0.51 -0.91 7.44
CA VAL A 82 0.74 -1.26 6.78
C VAL A 82 1.90 -1.24 7.76
N ALA A 83 2.74 -2.27 7.71
CA ALA A 83 4.08 -2.24 8.26
C ALA A 83 5.08 -2.13 7.11
N ILE A 84 6.04 -1.21 7.24
CA ILE A 84 7.16 -1.05 6.32
C ILE A 84 8.47 -1.23 7.07
N ALA A 85 9.45 -1.88 6.43
CA ALA A 85 10.80 -1.99 6.95
C ALA A 85 11.80 -1.81 5.82
N LYS A 86 12.96 -1.19 6.12
CA LYS A 86 14.06 -1.10 5.15
C LYS A 86 14.56 -2.49 4.80
N ALA A 87 14.72 -2.74 3.51
CA ALA A 87 15.24 -4.00 2.96
C ALA A 87 16.78 -4.00 2.90
#